data_AF-A0A821A2L8-F1
#
_entry.id   AF-A0A821A2L8-F1
#
_cell.length_a   1.000
_cell.length_b   1.000
_cell.length_c   1.000
_cell.angle_alpha   90.00
_cell.angle_beta   90.00
_cell.angle_gamma   90.00
#
_symmetry.space_group_name_H-M   'P 1'
#
loop_
_entity.id
_entity.type
_entity.pdbx_description
1 polymer ?
#
loop_
_entity_poly.entity_id
_entity_poly.type
_entity_poly.pdbx_seq_one_letter_code
_entity_poly.pdbx_strand_id
1 'polypeptide(L)'
;MRLLNKALLNGLLKCQIHSINWLDQQHFLSIDNDNQRIRIWNIQRKEILNELISSQSKLEYLHVYLLTKNDLNKKQEYLIIGKSKTERDLFIFEYTQPYDDQTDSSNISVC
;
A
#
# COMPACT_ATOMS: atom_id res chain seq x y z
N MET A 1 -1.54 -17.81 -4.38
CA MET A 1 -1.29 -17.24 -3.03
C MET A 1 0.05 -16.52 -3.04
N ARG A 2 0.09 -15.19 -2.93
CA ARG A 2 1.35 -14.42 -2.89
C ARG A 2 1.72 -14.12 -1.44
N LEU A 3 2.62 -14.93 -0.88
CA LEU A 3 3.23 -14.69 0.42
C LEU A 3 4.30 -13.61 0.28
N LEU A 4 3.90 -12.34 0.36
CA LEU A 4 4.85 -11.27 0.61
C LEU A 4 5.26 -11.38 2.09
N ASN A 5 6.46 -11.90 2.34
CA ASN A 5 6.93 -12.14 3.71
C ASN A 5 7.37 -10.81 4.35
N LYS A 6 6.67 -10.41 5.41
CA LYS A 6 6.98 -9.23 6.23
C LYS A 6 8.45 -9.19 6.67
N ALA A 7 9.06 -10.34 6.94
CA ALA A 7 10.47 -10.43 7.31
C ALA A 7 11.43 -10.06 6.16
N LEU A 8 11.06 -10.41 4.92
CA LEU A 8 11.84 -10.07 3.73
C LEU A 8 11.82 -8.55 3.49
N LEU A 9 10.65 -7.93 3.65
CA LEU A 9 10.51 -6.48 3.54
C LEU A 9 11.28 -5.73 4.63
N ASN A 10 11.22 -6.19 5.89
CA ASN A 10 11.96 -5.58 6.99
C ASN A 10 13.47 -5.59 6.75
N GLY A 11 14.00 -6.67 6.16
CA GLY A 11 15.41 -6.78 5.80
C GLY A 11 15.82 -5.85 4.64
N LEU A 12 14.95 -5.70 3.63
CA LEU A 12 15.19 -4.84 2.48
C LEU A 12 15.08 -3.34 2.79
N LEU A 13 14.14 -2.97 3.66
CA LEU A 13 13.79 -1.57 3.90
C LEU A 13 14.42 -0.99 5.17
N LYS A 14 15.12 -1.81 5.96
CA LYS A 14 15.74 -1.42 7.24
C LYS A 14 14.79 -0.64 8.16
N CYS A 15 13.49 -0.91 8.06
CA CYS A 15 12.45 -0.28 8.85
C CYS A 15 11.52 -1.34 9.40
N GLN A 16 10.99 -1.14 10.61
CA GLN A 16 10.03 -2.07 11.18
C GLN A 16 8.65 -1.84 10.56
N ILE A 17 8.27 -2.69 9.59
CA ILE A 17 6.93 -2.64 9.03
C ILE A 17 5.96 -3.22 10.05
N HIS A 18 4.95 -2.44 10.42
CA HIS A 18 3.94 -2.89 11.37
C HIS A 18 2.81 -3.65 10.68
N SER A 19 2.32 -3.11 9.57
CA SER A 19 1.22 -3.67 8.80
C SER A 19 1.43 -3.51 7.31
N ILE A 20 0.85 -4.43 6.54
CA ILE A 20 0.80 -4.42 5.09
C ILE A 20 -0.66 -4.63 4.69
N ASN A 21 -1.17 -3.78 3.80
CA ASN A 21 -2.52 -3.93 3.28
C ASN A 21 -2.50 -3.83 1.75
N TRP A 22 -3.17 -4.77 1.08
CA TRP A 22 -3.16 -4.85 -0.37
C TRP A 22 -4.13 -3.83 -0.96
N LEU A 23 -3.67 -3.04 -1.93
CA LEU A 23 -4.55 -2.19 -2.74
C LEU A 23 -5.13 -3.03 -3.88
N ASP A 24 -4.24 -3.71 -4.61
CA ASP A 24 -4.57 -4.61 -5.71
C ASP A 24 -3.50 -5.72 -5.83
N GLN A 25 -3.38 -6.36 -7.01
CA GLN A 25 -2.43 -7.46 -7.22
C GLN A 25 -0.95 -7.03 -7.31
N GLN A 26 -0.69 -5.77 -7.62
CA GLN A 26 0.62 -5.20 -7.87
C GLN A 26 0.99 -4.11 -6.86
N HIS A 27 0.03 -3.62 -6.10
CA HIS A 27 0.20 -2.50 -5.20
C HIS A 27 -0.22 -2.85 -3.78
N PHE A 28 0.58 -2.40 -2.81
CA PHE A 28 0.27 -2.53 -1.40
C PHE A 28 0.71 -1.31 -0.62
N LEU A 29 0.03 -1.09 0.50
CA LEU A 29 0.41 -0.14 1.53
C LEU A 29 1.26 -0.83 2.58
N SER A 30 2.28 -0.14 3.07
CA SER A 30 3.00 -0.53 4.28
C SER A 30 2.99 0.61 5.29
N ILE A 31 2.81 0.28 6.57
CA ILE A 31 3.09 1.21 7.67
C ILE A 31 4.51 0.98 8.17
N ASP A 32 5.32 2.01 8.08
CA ASP A 32 6.61 2.10 8.76
C ASP A 32 6.40 2.70 10.15
N ASN A 33 6.67 1.88 11.16
CA ASN A 33 6.43 2.21 12.57
C ASN A 33 7.42 3.24 13.11
N ASP A 34 8.67 3.17 12.66
CA ASP A 34 9.77 3.97 13.21
C ASP A 34 9.76 5.38 12.62
N ASN A 35 9.28 5.49 11.37
CA ASN A 35 9.25 6.76 10.64
C ASN A 35 7.86 7.36 10.50
N GLN A 36 6.81 6.73 11.07
CA GLN A 36 5.40 7.15 10.96
C GLN A 36 4.97 7.41 9.50
N ARG A 37 5.47 6.57 8.59
CA ARG A 37 5.25 6.72 7.15
C ARG A 37 4.32 5.63 6.65
N ILE A 38 3.35 6.03 5.86
CA ILE A 38 2.59 5.10 5.02
C ILE A 38 3.22 5.17 3.64
N ARG A 39 3.68 4.03 3.14
CA ARG A 39 4.26 3.92 1.80
C ARG A 39 3.37 3.10 0.90
N ILE A 40 3.22 3.56 -0.33
CA ILE A 40 2.54 2.86 -1.41
C ILE A 40 3.60 2.26 -2.30
N TRP A 41 3.56 0.95 -2.47
CA TRP A 41 4.56 0.19 -3.21
C TRP A 41 3.99 -0.33 -4.52
N ASN A 42 4.81 -0.31 -5.57
CA ASN A 42 4.60 -1.15 -6.73
C ASN A 42 5.53 -2.38 -6.63
N ILE A 43 4.95 -3.58 -6.64
CA ILE A 43 5.68 -4.85 -6.50
C ILE A 43 6.51 -5.16 -7.72
N GLN A 44 5.96 -4.94 -8.91
CA GLN A 44 6.60 -5.28 -10.17
C GLN A 44 7.86 -4.43 -10.37
N ARG A 45 7.73 -3.13 -10.11
CA ARG A 45 8.80 -2.14 -10.23
C ARG A 45 9.69 -2.06 -8.98
N LYS A 46 9.28 -2.69 -7.87
CA LYS A 46 9.96 -2.67 -6.57
C LYS A 46 10.28 -1.25 -6.07
N GLU A 47 9.37 -0.32 -6.31
CA GLU A 47 9.54 1.10 -6.02
C GLU A 47 8.44 1.64 -5.10
N ILE A 48 8.74 2.74 -4.43
CA ILE A 48 7.77 3.52 -3.67
C ILE A 48 7.10 4.49 -4.64
N LEU A 49 5.80 4.32 -4.87
CA LEU A 49 5.01 5.23 -5.69
C LEU A 49 4.66 6.51 -4.93
N ASN A 50 4.38 6.36 -3.64
CA ASN A 50 3.98 7.48 -2.80
C ASN A 50 4.38 7.23 -1.35
N GLU A 51 4.69 8.31 -0.64
CA GLU A 51 5.00 8.30 0.78
C GLU A 51 4.19 9.39 1.48
N LEU A 52 3.37 8.96 2.42
CA LEU A 52 2.56 9.82 3.28
C LEU A 52 3.19 9.84 4.65
N ILE A 53 3.52 11.04 5.13
CA ILE A 53 4.05 11.24 6.47
C ILE A 53 2.86 11.52 7.38
N SER A 54 2.57 10.58 8.28
CA SER A 54 1.68 10.84 9.41
C SER A 54 2.46 11.72 10.37
N SER A 55 2.10 13.00 10.45
CA SER A 55 2.87 14.02 11.16
C SER A 55 2.76 13.94 12.69
N GLN A 56 1.87 13.10 13.24
CA GLN A 56 1.47 13.25 14.64
C GLN A 56 1.48 11.98 15.48
N SER A 57 1.38 10.76 14.92
CA SER A 57 1.46 9.58 15.78
C SER A 57 1.79 8.26 15.10
N LYS A 58 2.08 7.28 15.96
CA LYS A 58 2.44 5.91 15.63
C LYS A 58 1.19 5.14 15.18
N LEU A 59 1.03 4.99 13.86
CA LEU A 59 -0.05 4.22 13.25
C LEU A 59 0.14 2.73 13.50
N GLU A 60 -0.89 2.05 14.01
CA GLU A 60 -0.86 0.58 14.15
C GLU A 60 -1.65 -0.11 13.04
N TYR A 61 -2.78 0.46 12.64
CA TYR A 61 -3.70 -0.22 11.71
C TYR A 61 -4.03 0.66 10.52
N LEU A 62 -4.08 0.04 9.35
CA LEU A 62 -4.62 0.61 8.12
C LEU A 62 -5.75 -0.27 7.63
N HIS A 63 -6.91 0.35 7.42
CA HIS A 63 -8.00 -0.21 6.64
C HIS A 63 -8.04 0.49 5.29
N VAL A 64 -8.16 -0.30 4.23
CA VAL A 64 -8.25 0.19 2.86
C VAL A 64 -9.61 -0.20 2.32
N TYR A 65 -10.30 0.76 1.71
CA TYR A 65 -11.55 0.55 1.02
C TYR A 65 -11.39 1.06 -0.41
N LEU A 66 -11.72 0.22 -1.40
CA LEU A 66 -11.87 0.68 -2.78
C LEU A 66 -13.19 1.45 -2.86
N LEU A 67 -13.12 2.74 -3.16
CA LEU A 67 -14.28 3.61 -3.34
C LEU A 67 -14.86 3.45 -4.74
N THR A 68 -14.03 3.66 -5.75
CA THR A 68 -14.43 3.58 -7.14
C THR A 68 -13.34 2.92 -7.98
N LYS A 69 -13.78 2.16 -8.99
CA LYS A 69 -12.93 1.68 -10.07
C LYS A 69 -13.54 2.18 -11.36
N ASN A 70 -12.86 3.13 -11.99
CA ASN A 70 -13.30 3.74 -13.23
C ASN A 70 -12.42 3.22 -14.38
N ASP A 71 -12.95 2.25 -15.11
CA ASP A 71 -12.25 1.60 -16.22
C ASP A 71 -12.07 2.54 -17.42
N LEU A 72 -12.99 3.50 -17.63
CA LEU A 72 -12.91 4.48 -18.72
C LEU A 72 -11.72 5.43 -18.54
N ASN A 73 -11.52 5.90 -17.30
CA ASN A 73 -10.42 6.81 -16.96
C ASN A 73 -9.17 6.07 -16.46
N LYS A 74 -9.21 4.72 -16.44
CA LYS A 74 -8.17 3.85 -15.86
C LYS A 74 -7.71 4.34 -14.49
N LYS A 75 -8.66 4.60 -13.59
CA LYS A 75 -8.38 5.10 -12.24
C LYS A 75 -9.08 4.27 -11.19
N GLN A 76 -8.42 4.12 -10.05
CA GLN A 76 -8.97 3.52 -8.85
C GLN A 76 -8.82 4.49 -7.70
N GLU A 77 -9.91 4.71 -6.97
CA GLU A 77 -9.93 5.59 -5.81
C GLU A 77 -10.07 4.73 -4.57
N TYR A 78 -9.19 4.97 -3.60
CA TYR A 78 -9.12 4.25 -2.35
C TYR A 78 -9.34 5.22 -1.20
N LEU A 79 -10.17 4.82 -0.24
CA LEU A 79 -10.23 5.44 1.08
C LEU A 79 -9.33 4.65 2.02
N ILE A 80 -8.36 5.33 2.59
CA ILE A 80 -7.43 4.71 3.53
C ILE A 80 -7.68 5.32 4.90
N ILE A 81 -8.03 4.46 5.84
CA ILE A 81 -8.30 4.81 7.23
C ILE A 81 -7.20 4.24 8.10
N GLY A 82 -6.36 5.12 8.62
CA GLY A 82 -5.36 4.82 9.63
C GLY A 82 -5.91 5.06 11.03
N LYS A 83 -5.62 4.14 11.94
CA LYS A 83 -5.93 4.30 13.36
C LYS A 83 -4.64 4.31 14.18
N SER A 84 -4.48 5.37 14.97
CA SER A 84 -3.44 5.47 15.99
C SER A 84 -3.84 4.64 17.21
N LYS A 85 -2.85 4.05 17.89
CA LYS A 85 -3.07 3.35 19.17
C LYS A 85 -3.15 4.32 20.33
N THR A 86 -2.28 5.32 20.30
CA THR A 86 -2.06 6.25 21.41
C THR A 86 -3.06 7.40 21.36
N GLU A 87 -3.50 7.77 20.16
CA GLU A 87 -4.44 8.83 19.93
C GLU A 87 -5.80 8.25 19.56
N ARG A 88 -6.88 8.95 19.92
CA ARG A 88 -8.24 8.60 19.47
C ARG A 88 -8.49 9.04 18.03
N ASP A 89 -7.44 9.49 17.35
CA ASP A 89 -7.53 10.12 16.05
C ASP A 89 -7.53 9.07 14.94
N LEU A 90 -8.42 9.32 13.97
CA LEU A 90 -8.50 8.56 12.73
C LEU A 90 -7.91 9.42 11.63
N PHE A 91 -6.98 8.82 10.89
CA PHE A 91 -6.39 9.42 9.72
C PHE A 91 -7.16 8.91 8.51
N ILE A 92 -7.82 9.81 7.80
CA ILE A 92 -8.58 9.47 6.61
C ILE A 92 -7.94 10.21 5.45
N PHE A 93 -7.58 9.49 4.40
CA PHE A 93 -7.11 10.10 3.17
C PHE A 93 -7.59 9.33 1.95
N GLU A 94 -7.85 10.06 0.89
CA GLU A 94 -8.21 9.54 -0.41
C GLU A 94 -6.95 9.38 -1.25
N TYR A 95 -6.81 8.22 -1.88
CA TYR A 95 -5.71 7.93 -2.78
C TYR A 95 -6.28 7.56 -4.15
N THR A 96 -6.01 8.39 -5.14
CA THR A 96 -6.34 8.10 -6.54
C THR A 96 -5.12 7.53 -7.22
N GLN A 97 -5.25 6.30 -7.70
CA GLN A 97 -4.22 5.61 -8.45
C GLN A 97 -4.60 5.55 -9.94
N PRO A 98 -3.71 5.95 -10.86
CA PRO A 98 -3.80 5.54 -12.25
C PRO A 98 -3.54 4.03 -12.33
N TYR A 99 -4.49 3.27 -12.87
CA TYR A 99 -4.32 1.83 -13.08
C TYR A 99 -3.62 1.60 -14.43
N ASP A 100 -2.46 0.96 -14.38
CA ASP A 100 -1.77 0.51 -15.59
C ASP A 100 -2.54 -0.68 -16.18
N ASP A 101 -3.10 -0.48 -17.38
CA ASP A 101 -3.57 -1.59 -18.21
C ASP A 101 -2.36 -2.38 -18.70
N GLN A 102 -1.84 -3.28 -17.87
CA GLN A 102 -1.05 -4.40 -18.35
C GLN A 102 -1.96 -5.60 -18.58
N THR A 103 -2.95 -5.45 -19.45
CA THR A 103 -3.37 -6.53 -20.34
C THR A 103 -2.32 -6.67 -21.44
N ASP A 104 -1.13 -7.16 -21.08
CA ASP A 104 -0.26 -7.91 -21.99
C ASP A 104 0.99 -8.37 -21.25
N SER A 105 0.87 -9.53 -20.61
CA SER A 105 1.97 -10.49 -20.57
C SER A 105 1.37 -11.89 -20.69
N SER A 106 0.85 -12.19 -21.88
CA SER A 106 0.98 -13.54 -22.43
C SER A 106 2.41 -14.04 -22.19
N ASN A 107 2.53 -15.29 -21.74
CA ASN A 107 3.76 -16.08 -21.57
C ASN A 107 4.53 -15.89 -20.26
N ILE A 108 4.04 -16.55 -19.20
CA ILE A 108 4.95 -17.34 -18.36
C ILE A 108 4.41 -18.77 -18.34
N SER A 109 4.80 -19.53 -19.35
CA SER A 109 4.81 -21.00 -19.26
C SER A 109 5.83 -21.38 -18.20
N VAL A 110 5.40 -22.09 -17.17
CA VAL A 110 6.32 -22.85 -16.32
C VAL A 110 6.24 -24.29 -16.80
N CYS A 111 7.28 -24.73 -17.51
CA CYS A 111 7.64 -26.14 -17.63
C CYS A 111 8.26 -26.61 -16.31
#